data_AF-A0A2N3ASV5-F1
#
_entry.id   AF-A0A2N3ASV5-F1
#
_cell.length_a   1.000
_cell.length_b   1.000
_cell.length_c   1.000
_cell.angle_alpha   90.00
_cell.angle_beta   90.00
_cell.angle_gamma   90.00
#
_symmetry.space_group_name_H-M   'P 1'
#
loop_
_entity.id
_entity.type
_entity.pdbx_description
1 polymer ?
#
loop_
_entity_poly.entity_id
_entity_poly.type
_entity_poly.pdbx_seq_one_letter_code
_entity_poly.pdbx_strand_id
1 'polypeptide(L)'
;NRRFWPLRCGSIDIAAIARDRDQLWAEAVHRFREGAIWWIDDPAILSEAAAAQEARYQADAWDARIDRWLTHDTRSVNHGHAGWDDWQDEEFERPEPIHDVSVGEILECALGIEPAKWTKGDQMRVGAWLKSRDWERYRSGAGATREWRYRRSPRG
;
A
#
# COMPACT_ATOMS: atom_id res chain seq x y z
N ASN A 1 8.37 2.81 -2.86
CA ASN A 1 7.40 3.85 -3.29
C ASN A 1 8.18 5.09 -3.72
N ARG A 2 8.63 5.12 -4.98
CA ARG A 2 9.24 6.30 -5.60
C ARG A 2 8.12 6.99 -6.38
N ARG A 3 7.77 8.22 -6.01
CA ARG A 3 6.84 9.06 -6.78
C ARG A 3 7.60 9.53 -8.01
N PHE A 4 7.17 9.15 -9.19
CA PHE A 4 7.73 9.63 -10.46
C PHE A 4 6.64 10.39 -11.21
N TRP A 5 7.03 11.46 -11.89
CA TRP A 5 6.10 12.21 -12.72
C TRP A 5 6.16 11.66 -14.14
N PRO A 6 5.09 11.02 -14.64
CA PRO A 6 5.05 10.63 -16.04
C PRO A 6 4.85 11.89 -16.88
N LEU A 7 5.93 12.39 -17.50
CA LEU A 7 5.86 13.44 -18.50
C LEU A 7 6.03 12.81 -19.88
N ARG A 8 5.15 13.16 -20.82
CA ARG A 8 5.40 12.85 -22.22
C ARG A 8 6.43 13.82 -22.76
N CYS A 9 7.64 13.32 -22.99
CA CYS A 9 8.70 14.07 -23.64
C CYS A 9 8.51 14.03 -25.16
N GLY A 10 8.66 15.19 -25.81
CA GLY A 10 8.86 15.29 -27.26
C GLY A 10 10.34 15.19 -27.61
N SER A 11 10.74 15.85 -28.70
CA SER A 11 12.16 16.03 -29.02
C SER A 11 12.82 16.95 -27.97
N ILE A 12 13.97 16.53 -27.43
CA ILE A 12 14.73 17.29 -26.44
C ILE A 12 16.05 17.71 -27.08
N ASP A 13 16.25 19.03 -27.23
CA ASP A 13 17.52 19.59 -27.67
C ASP A 13 18.45 19.78 -26.47
N ILE A 14 19.34 18.80 -26.27
CA ILE A 14 20.30 18.80 -25.17
C ILE A 14 21.35 19.92 -25.35
N ALA A 15 21.71 20.25 -26.59
CA ALA A 15 22.73 21.27 -26.87
C ALA A 15 22.21 22.67 -26.55
N ALA A 16 20.95 22.97 -26.90
CA ALA A 16 20.30 24.21 -26.51
C ALA A 16 20.17 24.33 -24.98
N ILE A 17 19.74 23.26 -24.30
CA ILE A 17 19.64 23.24 -22.83
C ILE A 17 21.00 23.49 -22.17
N ALA A 18 22.08 22.89 -22.69
CA ALA A 18 23.42 23.09 -22.15
C ALA A 18 23.90 24.54 -22.31
N ARG A 19 23.65 25.16 -23.47
CA ARG A 19 24.00 26.55 -23.75
C ARG A 19 23.22 27.52 -22.87
N ASP A 20 21.92 27.28 -22.70
CA ASP A 20 21.00 28.22 -22.07
C ASP A 20 20.81 27.94 -20.56
N ARG A 21 21.56 26.97 -20.01
CA ARG A 21 21.46 26.49 -18.62
C ARG A 21 21.43 27.63 -17.60
N ASP A 22 22.40 28.53 -17.65
CA ASP A 22 22.56 29.55 -16.60
C ASP A 22 21.43 30.59 -16.67
N GLN A 23 20.92 30.89 -17.88
CA GLN A 23 19.74 31.74 -18.09
C GLN A 23 18.48 31.08 -17.54
N LEU A 24 18.24 29.80 -17.86
CA LEU A 24 17.09 29.03 -17.36
C LEU A 24 17.08 28.96 -15.82
N TRP A 25 18.25 28.80 -15.20
CA TRP A 25 18.39 28.84 -13.74
C TRP A 25 18.13 30.24 -13.17
N ALA A 26 18.62 31.29 -13.82
CA ALA A 26 18.37 32.66 -13.38
C ALA A 26 16.87 32.99 -13.40
N GLU A 27 16.16 32.62 -14.46
CA GLU A 27 14.71 32.78 -14.57
C GLU A 27 13.94 31.96 -13.52
N ALA A 28 14.35 30.71 -13.31
CA ALA A 28 13.75 29.85 -12.29
C ALA A 28 13.93 30.43 -10.88
N VAL A 29 15.13 30.91 -10.54
CA VAL A 29 15.41 31.54 -9.23
C VAL A 29 14.61 32.82 -9.06
N HIS A 30 14.50 33.65 -10.10
CA HIS A 30 13.70 34.86 -10.06
C HIS A 30 12.22 34.55 -9.77
N ARG A 31 11.61 33.63 -10.53
CA ARG A 31 10.22 33.21 -10.31
C ARG A 31 9.99 32.55 -8.95
N PHE A 32 10.95 31.75 -8.48
CA PHE A 32 10.90 31.17 -7.15
C PHE A 32 10.86 32.25 -6.06
N ARG A 33 11.69 33.30 -6.19
CA ARG A 33 11.70 34.44 -5.26
C ARG A 33 10.41 35.27 -5.31
N GLU A 34 9.73 35.28 -6.45
CA GLU A 34 8.39 35.88 -6.61
C GLU A 34 7.25 34.98 -6.10
N GLY A 35 7.56 33.80 -5.53
CA GLY A 35 6.57 32.90 -4.95
C GLY A 35 5.85 32.01 -5.96
N ALA A 36 6.42 31.81 -7.15
CA ALA A 36 5.85 30.91 -8.13
C ALA A 36 5.71 29.48 -7.55
N ILE A 37 4.56 28.88 -7.84
CA ILE A 37 4.26 27.50 -7.48
C ILE A 37 5.16 26.58 -8.31
N TRP A 38 5.94 25.75 -7.63
CA TRP A 38 6.88 24.80 -8.25
C TRP A 38 6.47 23.34 -8.00
N TRP A 39 5.30 23.12 -7.40
CA TRP A 39 4.61 21.84 -7.33
C TRP A 39 3.43 21.86 -8.30
N ILE A 40 3.04 20.71 -8.85
CA ILE A 40 1.87 20.64 -9.72
C ILE A 40 0.61 20.62 -8.85
N ASP A 41 -0.28 21.57 -9.07
CA ASP A 41 -1.58 21.70 -8.42
C ASP A 41 -2.75 21.33 -9.35
N ASP A 42 -2.46 21.07 -10.63
CA ASP A 42 -3.44 20.60 -11.61
C ASP A 42 -4.02 19.23 -11.19
N PRO A 43 -5.33 19.15 -10.87
CA PRO A 43 -5.98 17.91 -10.46
C PRO A 43 -5.93 16.81 -11.52
N ALA A 44 -5.94 17.16 -12.82
CA ALA A 44 -5.89 16.19 -13.92
C ALA A 44 -4.52 15.51 -13.96
N ILE A 45 -3.43 16.28 -13.85
CA ILE A 45 -2.07 15.72 -13.87
C ILE A 45 -1.80 14.89 -12.61
N LEU A 46 -2.30 15.32 -11.45
CA LEU A 46 -2.21 14.53 -10.20
C LEU A 46 -2.93 13.18 -10.32
N SER A 47 -4.10 13.17 -10.96
CA SER A 47 -4.86 11.94 -11.24
C SER A 47 -4.11 11.01 -12.20
N GLU A 48 -3.56 11.54 -13.29
CA GLU A 48 -2.75 10.76 -14.24
C GLU A 48 -1.49 10.17 -13.59
N ALA A 49 -0.80 10.93 -12.74
CA ALA A 49 0.36 10.45 -12.00
C ALA A 49 -0.02 9.31 -11.03
N ALA A 50 -1.15 9.42 -10.35
CA ALA A 50 -1.67 8.37 -9.48
C ALA A 50 -2.03 7.10 -10.28
N ALA A 51 -2.76 7.25 -11.39
CA ALA A 51 -3.13 6.14 -12.27
C ALA A 51 -1.90 5.45 -12.90
N ALA A 52 -0.90 6.22 -13.31
CA ALA A 52 0.36 5.71 -13.85
C ALA A 52 1.18 4.98 -12.77
N GLN A 53 1.10 5.41 -11.52
CA GLN A 53 1.75 4.72 -10.40
C GLN A 53 1.01 3.41 -10.05
N GLU A 54 -0.33 3.42 -10.07
CA GLU A 54 -1.17 2.23 -9.87
C GLU A 54 -0.97 1.20 -11.00
N ALA A 55 -0.93 1.65 -12.26
CA ALA A 55 -0.72 0.76 -13.41
C ALA A 55 0.66 0.07 -13.41
N ARG A 56 1.63 0.60 -12.65
CA ARG A 56 2.94 -0.02 -12.44
C ARG A 56 3.04 -0.81 -11.14
N TYR A 57 1.95 -0.91 -10.38
CA TYR A 57 1.85 -1.81 -9.24
C TYR A 57 1.95 -3.25 -9.75
N GLN A 58 3.04 -3.93 -9.37
CA GLN A 58 3.15 -5.38 -9.54
C GLN A 58 2.58 -6.04 -8.29
N ALA A 59 1.75 -7.07 -8.48
CA ALA A 59 1.22 -7.87 -7.39
C ALA A 59 2.37 -8.36 -6.51
N ASP A 60 2.30 -8.05 -5.21
CA ASP A 60 3.30 -8.45 -4.25
C ASP A 60 3.10 -9.95 -3.94
N ALA A 61 4.18 -10.68 -3.64
CA ALA A 61 4.09 -12.07 -3.17
C ALA A 61 3.24 -12.21 -1.89
N TRP A 62 3.01 -11.11 -1.18
CA TRP A 62 2.16 -11.04 -0.01
C TRP A 62 0.67 -10.97 -0.32
N ASP A 63 0.28 -10.52 -1.51
CA ASP A 63 -1.12 -10.26 -1.86
C ASP A 63 -2.01 -11.48 -1.57
N ALA A 64 -1.63 -12.65 -2.11
CA ALA A 64 -2.40 -13.88 -1.95
C ALA A 64 -2.47 -14.37 -0.49
N ARG A 65 -1.44 -14.11 0.32
CA ARG A 65 -1.43 -14.53 1.74
C ARG A 65 -2.35 -13.65 2.56
N ILE A 66 -2.34 -12.34 2.32
CA ILE A 66 -3.22 -11.40 3.00
C ILE A 66 -4.67 -11.66 2.58
N ASP A 67 -4.96 -11.78 1.28
CA ASP A 67 -6.31 -12.07 0.77
C ASP A 67 -6.85 -13.39 1.34
N ARG A 68 -6.02 -14.45 1.39
CA ARG A 68 -6.39 -15.74 1.99
C ARG A 68 -6.71 -15.61 3.47
N TRP A 69 -5.83 -14.99 4.27
CA TRP A 69 -6.06 -14.82 5.70
C TRP A 69 -7.33 -14.03 6.03
N LEU A 70 -7.65 -12.99 5.24
CA LEU A 70 -8.87 -12.20 5.42
C LEU A 70 -10.15 -12.99 5.14
N THR A 71 -10.08 -14.01 4.29
CA THR A 71 -11.25 -14.74 3.78
C THR A 71 -11.37 -16.16 4.32
N HIS A 72 -10.29 -16.75 4.84
CA HIS A 72 -10.25 -18.14 5.30
C HIS A 72 -9.78 -18.23 6.75
N ASP A 73 -10.28 -19.26 7.43
CA ASP A 73 -9.91 -19.64 8.78
C ASP A 73 -9.31 -21.04 8.75
N THR A 74 -8.26 -21.27 9.54
CA THR A 74 -7.64 -22.59 9.66
C THR A 74 -8.07 -23.19 10.99
N ARG A 75 -8.65 -24.39 10.96
CA ARG A 75 -9.09 -25.10 12.17
C ARG A 75 -8.47 -26.49 12.18
N SER A 76 -7.95 -26.87 13.35
CA SER A 76 -7.48 -28.22 13.57
C SER A 76 -8.70 -29.12 13.79
N VAL A 77 -8.93 -30.05 12.87
CA VAL A 77 -10.04 -31.00 12.88
C VAL A 77 -9.45 -32.40 13.07
N ASN A 78 -10.04 -33.18 13.98
CA ASN A 78 -9.65 -34.57 14.18
C ASN A 78 -10.48 -35.47 13.25
N HIS A 79 -9.82 -36.06 12.26
CA HIS A 79 -10.42 -37.00 11.29
C HIS A 79 -10.17 -38.46 11.68
N GLY A 80 -9.71 -38.67 12.90
CA GLY A 80 -9.42 -39.96 13.49
C GLY A 80 -10.61 -40.90 13.51
N HIS A 81 -10.36 -42.19 13.25
CA HIS A 81 -11.35 -43.25 13.37
C HIS A 81 -10.82 -44.38 14.26
N ALA A 82 -11.74 -45.07 14.94
CA ALA A 82 -11.46 -46.26 15.75
C ALA A 82 -10.37 -46.05 16.83
N GLY A 83 -10.37 -44.89 17.50
CA GLY A 83 -9.49 -44.62 18.64
C GLY A 83 -8.09 -44.10 18.30
N TRP A 84 -7.84 -43.78 17.03
CA TRP A 84 -6.65 -43.05 16.59
C TRP A 84 -7.00 -41.61 16.30
N ASP A 85 -6.24 -40.67 16.85
CA ASP A 85 -6.35 -39.25 16.50
C ASP A 85 -5.63 -38.98 15.17
N ASP A 86 -6.28 -38.23 14.29
CA ASP A 86 -5.67 -37.68 13.06
C ASP A 86 -6.01 -36.19 12.96
N TRP A 87 -5.24 -35.37 13.66
CA TRP A 87 -5.41 -33.92 13.66
C TRP A 87 -4.86 -33.34 12.36
N GLN A 88 -5.74 -32.76 11.56
CA GLN A 88 -5.38 -32.05 10.34
C GLN A 88 -5.83 -30.61 10.42
N ASP A 89 -5.01 -29.72 9.87
CA ASP A 89 -5.37 -28.31 9.72
C ASP A 89 -6.14 -28.15 8.41
N GLU A 90 -7.45 -27.94 8.55
CA GLU A 90 -8.32 -27.69 7.41
C GLU A 90 -8.60 -26.19 7.27
N GLU A 91 -8.58 -25.73 6.02
CA GLU A 91 -8.87 -24.36 5.66
C GLU A 91 -10.33 -24.23 5.22
N PHE A 92 -11.07 -23.33 5.87
CA PHE A 92 -12.47 -23.08 5.57
C PHE A 92 -12.68 -21.61 5.23
N GLU A 93 -13.56 -21.33 4.27
CA GLU A 93 -13.97 -19.95 3.99
C GLU A 93 -14.73 -19.38 5.20
N ARG A 94 -14.38 -18.17 5.60
CA ARG A 94 -15.04 -17.43 6.68
C ARG A 94 -16.46 -17.06 6.22
N PRO A 95 -17.49 -17.30 7.04
CA PRO A 95 -18.84 -16.82 6.73
C PRO A 95 -18.89 -15.30 6.62
N GLU A 96 -18.05 -14.60 7.39
CA GLU A 96 -17.81 -13.17 7.27
C GLU A 96 -16.31 -12.90 7.17
N PRO A 97 -15.83 -12.33 6.04
CA PRO A 97 -14.44 -11.91 5.92
C PRO A 97 -14.06 -10.88 6.97
N ILE A 98 -12.79 -10.89 7.36
CA ILE A 98 -12.24 -9.87 8.25
C ILE A 98 -12.33 -8.52 7.54
N HIS A 99 -12.94 -7.54 8.20
CA HIS A 99 -13.22 -6.22 7.66
C HIS A 99 -12.65 -5.08 8.52
N ASP A 100 -11.92 -5.42 9.58
CA ASP A 100 -11.23 -4.48 10.46
C ASP A 100 -9.88 -5.08 10.89
N VAL A 101 -8.77 -4.42 10.54
CA VAL A 101 -7.41 -4.93 10.77
C VAL A 101 -6.41 -3.82 11.05
N SER A 102 -5.35 -4.13 11.78
CA SER A 102 -4.15 -3.30 11.86
C SER A 102 -3.04 -3.83 10.94
N VAL A 103 -2.05 -2.99 10.66
CA VAL A 103 -0.85 -3.41 9.92
C VAL A 103 -0.11 -4.51 10.69
N GLY A 104 -0.10 -4.44 12.02
CA GLY A 104 0.56 -5.42 12.87
C GLY A 104 -0.10 -6.79 12.78
N GLU A 105 -1.43 -6.83 12.85
CA GLU A 105 -2.20 -8.09 12.70
C GLU A 105 -1.93 -8.75 11.35
N ILE A 106 -1.81 -7.98 10.26
CA ILE A 106 -1.45 -8.54 8.95
C ILE A 106 -0.02 -9.08 8.94
N LEU A 107 0.95 -8.34 9.48
CA LEU A 107 2.35 -8.77 9.51
C LEU A 107 2.53 -10.05 10.33
N GLU A 108 1.85 -10.14 11.47
CA GLU A 108 1.93 -11.29 12.38
C GLU A 108 1.08 -12.46 11.92
N CYS A 109 -0.23 -12.26 11.75
CA CYS A 109 -1.18 -13.33 11.55
C CYS A 109 -1.26 -13.79 10.09
N ALA A 110 -1.20 -12.87 9.12
CA ALA A 110 -1.29 -13.23 7.70
C ALA A 110 0.07 -13.60 7.09
N LEU A 111 1.13 -12.91 7.51
CA LEU A 111 2.47 -13.06 6.93
C LEU A 111 3.44 -13.84 7.81
N GLY A 112 3.10 -14.11 9.09
CA GLY A 112 3.93 -14.90 10.00
C GLY A 112 5.25 -14.22 10.38
N ILE A 113 5.32 -12.89 10.26
CA ILE A 113 6.53 -12.12 10.57
C ILE A 113 6.48 -11.75 12.05
N GLU A 114 7.41 -12.28 12.82
CA GLU A 114 7.57 -11.93 14.24
C GLU A 114 7.71 -10.42 14.44
N PRO A 115 7.05 -9.81 15.45
CA PRO A 115 7.11 -8.38 15.71
C PRO A 115 8.51 -7.78 15.78
N ALA A 116 9.48 -8.52 16.32
CA ALA A 116 10.87 -8.09 16.41
C ALA A 116 11.59 -7.96 15.06
N LYS A 117 11.06 -8.62 14.01
CA LYS A 117 11.62 -8.61 12.64
C LYS A 117 10.95 -7.60 11.73
N TRP A 118 9.93 -6.87 12.21
CA TRP A 118 9.21 -5.91 11.39
C TRP A 118 10.12 -4.77 10.96
N THR A 119 10.14 -4.52 9.65
CA THR A 119 10.79 -3.33 9.10
C THR A 119 9.76 -2.27 8.73
N LYS A 120 10.21 -1.02 8.61
CA LYS A 120 9.39 0.06 8.04
C LYS A 120 8.96 -0.25 6.60
N GLY A 121 9.78 -0.99 5.84
CA GLY A 121 9.46 -1.41 4.48
C GLY A 121 8.25 -2.35 4.45
N ASP A 122 8.19 -3.31 5.37
CA ASP A 122 7.09 -4.26 5.49
C ASP A 122 5.76 -3.56 5.80
N GLN A 123 5.80 -2.65 6.78
CA GLN A 123 4.64 -1.82 7.14
C GLN A 123 4.16 -0.97 5.96
N MET A 124 5.09 -0.40 5.18
CA MET A 124 4.76 0.38 3.99
C MET A 124 4.15 -0.46 2.87
N ARG A 125 4.57 -1.74 2.73
CA ARG A 125 4.01 -2.68 1.74
C ARG A 125 2.58 -3.05 2.10
N VAL A 126 2.33 -3.44 3.35
CA VAL A 126 0.97 -3.73 3.85
C VAL A 126 0.06 -2.50 3.72
N GLY A 127 0.56 -1.32 4.11
CA GLY A 127 -0.21 -0.08 3.98
C GLY A 127 -0.55 0.29 2.53
N ALA A 128 0.36 0.01 1.59
CA ALA A 128 0.10 0.21 0.16
C ALA A 128 -0.94 -0.79 -0.37
N TRP A 129 -0.82 -2.06 0.03
CA TRP A 129 -1.76 -3.13 -0.31
C TRP A 129 -3.19 -2.83 0.16
N LEU A 130 -3.35 -2.36 1.41
CA LEU A 130 -4.66 -1.99 1.96
C LEU A 130 -5.27 -0.83 1.17
N LYS A 131 -4.44 0.16 0.82
CA LYS A 131 -4.88 1.34 0.06
C LYS A 131 -5.31 0.97 -1.36
N SER A 132 -4.63 0.04 -2.04
CA SER A 132 -4.99 -0.38 -3.40
C SER A 132 -6.29 -1.20 -3.46
N ARG A 133 -6.80 -1.66 -2.32
CA ARG A 133 -8.05 -2.45 -2.18
C ARG A 133 -9.17 -1.70 -1.47
N ASP A 134 -9.09 -0.38 -1.45
CA ASP A 134 -10.10 0.54 -0.89
C ASP A 134 -10.37 0.36 0.61
N TRP A 135 -9.36 -0.04 1.39
CA TRP A 135 -9.48 -0.04 2.85
C TRP A 135 -9.33 1.38 3.41
N GLU A 136 -10.28 1.78 4.24
CA GLU A 136 -10.29 3.08 4.90
C GLU A 136 -9.47 3.05 6.19
N ARG A 137 -8.48 3.95 6.28
CA ARG A 137 -7.68 4.10 7.49
C ARG A 137 -8.41 4.96 8.53
N TYR A 138 -8.50 4.49 9.76
CA TYR A 138 -9.09 5.23 10.88
C TYR A 138 -8.28 5.05 12.18
N ARG A 139 -8.56 5.90 13.18
CA ARG A 139 -7.97 5.79 14.52
C ARG A 139 -8.95 5.07 15.43
N SER A 140 -8.52 3.96 16.02
CA SER A 140 -9.29 3.24 17.04
C SER A 140 -8.70 3.50 18.43
N GLY A 141 -9.55 3.54 19.47
CA GLY A 141 -9.14 3.74 20.86
C GLY A 141 -9.13 5.20 21.36
N ALA A 142 -8.93 5.36 22.68
CA ALA A 142 -8.93 6.64 23.39
C ALA A 142 -7.59 6.90 24.10
N GLY A 143 -7.09 8.13 24.04
CA GLY A 143 -5.85 8.50 24.73
C GLY A 143 -4.60 7.77 24.19
N ALA A 144 -3.87 7.10 25.09
CA ALA A 144 -2.59 6.43 24.83
C ALA A 144 -2.70 5.10 24.07
N THR A 145 -3.89 4.49 23.97
CA THR A 145 -4.13 3.22 23.25
C THR A 145 -4.54 3.43 21.80
N ARG A 146 -4.30 4.63 21.24
CA ARG A 146 -4.69 4.95 19.87
C ARG A 146 -3.84 4.21 18.83
N GLU A 147 -4.45 3.22 18.19
CA GLU A 147 -3.87 2.46 17.08
C GLU A 147 -4.41 2.97 15.74
N TRP A 148 -3.59 2.91 14.69
CA TRP A 148 -4.07 3.05 13.32
C TRP A 148 -4.62 1.71 12.83
N ARG A 149 -5.89 1.69 12.47
CA ARG A 149 -6.58 0.51 11.93
C ARG A 149 -7.15 0.84 10.55
N TYR A 150 -7.52 -0.21 9.85
CA TYR A 150 -8.07 -0.16 8.50
C TYR A 150 -9.37 -0.95 8.50
N ARG A 151 -10.40 -0.40 7.87
CA ARG A 151 -11.69 -1.06 7.73
C ARG A 151 -12.14 -1.09 6.28
N ARG A 152 -12.94 -2.09 5.92
CA ARG A 152 -13.58 -2.19 4.62
C ARG A 152 -15.06 -2.49 4.83
N SER A 153 -15.96 -1.76 4.18
CA SER A 153 -17.38 -2.10 4.27
C SER A 153 -17.59 -3.53 3.74
N PRO A 154 -18.35 -4.39 4.44
CA PRO A 154 -18.81 -5.65 3.87
C PRO A 154 -19.49 -5.33 2.54
N ARG A 155 -19.13 -6.05 1.47
CA ARG A 155 -19.91 -5.95 0.24
C ARG A 155 -21.30 -6.45 0.58
N GLY A 156 -22.28 -5.55 0.59
CA GLY A 156 -23.70 -5.88 0.78
C GLY A 156 -24.26 -6.63 -0.42
#